data_AF-A0A3N2RCF7-F1
#
_entry.id   AF-A0A3N2RCF7-F1
#
_cell.length_a   1.000
_cell.length_b   1.000
_cell.length_c   1.000
_cell.angle_alpha   90.00
_cell.angle_beta   90.00
_cell.angle_gamma   90.00
#
_symmetry.space_group_name_H-M   'P 1'
#
loop_
_entity.id
_entity.type
_entity.pdbx_description
1 polymer ?
#
loop_
_entity_poly.entity_id
_entity_poly.type
_entity_poly.pdbx_seq_one_letter_code
_entity_poly.pdbx_strand_id
1 'polypeptide(L)'
;MPSALGEYFQDDDGSLPEIELRFAQPALLVAALEYLFGLPGAYDASRDTACVWNLIHDREEPYRSPQDARRVASGELAAFHRLLRAAQVDGCVLPDLGVFVSGEELILDYRMGPQWGESEIVALLRLLARLRKRGAQVAVPWWGESGERAFADAIAGIDAGRSAAN
;
A
#
# COMPACT_ATOMS: atom_id res chain seq x y z
N MET A 1 1.76 -19.95 -15.50
CA MET A 1 1.90 -18.76 -16.35
C MET A 1 2.75 -17.81 -15.54
N PRO A 2 3.94 -17.36 -16.00
CA PRO A 2 4.55 -16.19 -15.39
C PRO A 2 3.45 -15.13 -15.39
N SER A 3 3.00 -14.70 -14.20
CA SER A 3 1.80 -13.88 -14.09
C SER A 3 1.96 -12.69 -15.02
N ALA A 4 0.96 -12.37 -15.86
CA ALA A 4 1.03 -11.29 -16.85
C ALA A 4 1.46 -9.93 -16.26
N LEU A 5 1.46 -9.82 -14.92
CA LEU A 5 1.91 -8.66 -14.18
C LEU A 5 3.41 -8.59 -13.92
N GLY A 6 4.21 -9.65 -14.18
CA GLY A 6 5.62 -9.69 -13.81
C GLY A 6 6.46 -8.53 -14.37
N GLU A 7 6.11 -8.06 -15.57
CA GLU A 7 6.74 -6.92 -16.23
C GLU A 7 6.65 -5.61 -15.41
N TYR A 8 5.62 -5.43 -14.58
CA TYR A 8 5.45 -4.23 -13.74
C TYR A 8 6.25 -4.28 -12.43
N PHE A 9 7.04 -5.33 -12.21
CA PHE A 9 7.78 -5.55 -10.98
C PHE A 9 9.25 -5.92 -11.16
N GLN A 10 9.64 -6.51 -12.28
CA GLN A 10 10.95 -7.19 -12.39
C GLN A 10 12.07 -6.30 -12.93
N ASP A 11 11.78 -5.39 -13.86
CA ASP A 11 12.79 -4.57 -14.51
C ASP A 11 13.04 -3.28 -13.71
N ASP A 12 14.01 -3.32 -12.79
CA ASP A 12 14.42 -2.14 -12.00
C ASP A 12 15.09 -1.07 -12.89
N ASP A 13 14.26 -0.17 -13.41
CA ASP A 13 14.65 1.03 -14.15
C ASP A 13 14.92 2.25 -13.23
N GLY A 14 14.93 2.04 -11.92
CA GLY A 14 15.09 3.07 -10.89
C GLY A 14 13.82 3.84 -10.55
N SER A 15 12.68 3.56 -11.21
CA SER A 15 11.39 4.13 -10.85
C SER A 15 10.80 3.51 -9.59
N LEU A 16 9.77 4.18 -9.07
CA LEU A 16 8.95 3.70 -7.97
C LEU A 16 7.49 3.67 -8.46
N PRO A 17 7.03 2.55 -9.04
CA PRO A 17 5.65 2.46 -9.48
C PRO A 17 4.69 2.66 -8.31
N GLU A 18 3.58 3.34 -8.57
CA GLU A 18 2.60 3.72 -7.57
C GLU A 18 1.29 2.94 -7.75
N ILE A 19 0.73 2.52 -6.61
CA ILE A 19 -0.60 1.93 -6.49
C ILE A 19 -1.42 2.90 -5.65
N GLU A 20 -2.45 3.49 -6.25
CA GLU A 20 -3.31 4.48 -5.59
C GLU A 20 -4.47 3.78 -4.88
N LEU A 21 -4.70 4.15 -3.61
CA LEU A 21 -5.84 3.73 -2.81
C LEU A 21 -6.61 4.95 -2.34
N ARG A 22 -7.81 5.15 -2.91
CA ARG A 22 -8.74 6.20 -2.50
C ARG A 22 -9.79 5.67 -1.54
N PHE A 23 -10.09 6.42 -0.50
CA PHE A 23 -11.11 6.07 0.48
C PHE A 23 -12.22 7.12 0.50
N ALA A 24 -13.48 6.67 0.61
CA ALA A 24 -14.62 7.58 0.67
C ALA A 24 -14.71 8.41 1.97
N GLN A 25 -13.94 8.04 2.99
CA GLN A 25 -13.89 8.76 4.26
C GLN A 25 -12.54 8.54 4.97
N PRO A 26 -12.03 9.54 5.70
CA PRO A 26 -10.76 9.44 6.43
C PRO A 26 -10.67 8.26 7.41
N ALA A 27 -11.79 7.88 8.03
CA ALA A 27 -11.82 6.77 8.98
C ALA A 27 -11.43 5.43 8.35
N LEU A 28 -11.77 5.21 7.05
CA LEU A 28 -11.39 3.99 6.33
C LEU A 28 -9.90 3.98 5.98
N LEU A 29 -9.36 5.14 5.60
CA LEU A 29 -7.92 5.29 5.37
C LEU A 29 -7.13 4.95 6.63
N VAL A 30 -7.54 5.46 7.79
CA VAL A 30 -6.88 5.20 9.07
C VAL A 30 -6.95 3.70 9.40
N ALA A 31 -8.12 3.08 9.25
CA ALA A 31 -8.27 1.65 9.46
C ALA A 31 -7.43 0.80 8.49
N ALA A 32 -7.26 1.26 7.24
CA ALA A 32 -6.38 0.63 6.26
C ALA A 32 -4.90 0.75 6.66
N LEU A 33 -4.47 1.91 7.13
CA LEU A 33 -3.10 2.15 7.59
C LEU A 33 -2.78 1.34 8.86
N GLU A 34 -3.70 1.31 9.82
CA GLU A 34 -3.61 0.44 11.00
C GLU A 34 -3.54 -1.04 10.60
N TYR A 35 -4.31 -1.46 9.60
CA TYR A 35 -4.25 -2.81 9.07
C TYR A 35 -2.90 -3.13 8.41
N LEU A 36 -2.34 -2.23 7.59
CA LEU A 36 -1.04 -2.41 6.95
C LEU A 36 0.08 -2.61 7.97
N PHE A 37 0.21 -1.70 8.94
CA PHE A 37 1.23 -1.78 9.98
C PHE A 37 0.90 -2.80 11.08
N GLY A 38 -0.31 -3.39 11.06
CA GLY A 38 -0.72 -4.50 11.91
C GLY A 38 -0.56 -5.88 11.27
N LEU A 39 -0.08 -5.97 10.02
CA LEU A 39 0.20 -7.26 9.37
C LEU A 39 1.26 -8.04 10.17
N PRO A 40 1.23 -9.39 10.15
CA PRO A 40 2.25 -10.18 10.83
C PRO A 40 3.66 -9.81 10.34
N GLY A 41 4.58 -9.58 11.28
CA GLY A 41 5.96 -9.18 11.01
C GLY A 41 6.15 -7.74 10.54
N ALA A 42 5.07 -7.00 10.23
CA ALA A 42 5.16 -5.64 9.74
C ALA A 42 5.75 -4.69 10.79
N TYR A 43 6.63 -3.79 10.33
CA TYR A 43 7.07 -2.66 11.13
C TYR A 43 7.37 -1.46 10.24
N ASP A 44 7.30 -0.28 10.85
CA ASP A 44 7.73 0.98 10.24
C ASP A 44 9.23 1.14 10.43
N ALA A 45 10.00 1.03 9.36
CA ALA A 45 11.46 1.19 9.40
C ALA A 45 11.92 2.63 9.65
N SER A 46 10.98 3.58 9.58
CA SER A 46 11.18 4.99 9.86
C SER A 46 10.84 5.35 11.31
N ARG A 47 10.28 4.42 12.11
CA ARG A 47 9.60 4.70 13.39
C ARG A 47 10.39 5.57 14.37
N ASP A 48 11.69 5.31 14.54
CA ASP A 48 12.49 5.94 15.60
C ASP A 48 12.95 7.36 15.24
N THR A 49 12.84 7.74 13.98
CA THR A 49 13.27 9.06 13.46
C THR A 49 12.19 9.78 12.66
N ALA A 50 11.00 9.17 12.55
CA ALA A 50 9.91 9.72 11.76
C ALA A 50 9.33 10.97 12.42
N CYS A 51 9.33 12.04 11.65
CA CYS A 51 8.62 13.26 12.00
C CYS A 51 7.48 13.52 11.00
N VAL A 52 6.57 14.41 11.41
CA VAL A 52 5.51 14.99 10.60
C VAL A 52 5.53 16.50 10.78
N TRP A 53 5.16 17.23 9.73
CA TRP A 53 5.02 18.68 9.83
C TRP A 53 3.62 19.05 10.30
N ASN A 54 3.52 19.77 11.40
CA ASN A 54 2.27 20.34 11.90
C ASN A 54 2.03 21.69 11.23
N LEU A 55 0.99 21.77 10.40
CA LEU A 55 0.65 22.97 9.62
C LEU A 55 0.04 24.07 10.48
N ILE A 56 -0.58 23.72 11.61
CA ILE A 56 -1.22 24.70 12.51
C ILE A 56 -0.18 25.43 13.36
N HIS A 57 0.82 24.68 13.84
CA HIS A 57 1.87 25.21 14.71
C HIS A 57 3.17 25.55 13.96
N ASP A 58 3.19 25.32 12.65
CA ASP A 58 4.33 25.52 11.75
C ASP A 58 5.64 24.95 12.31
N ARG A 59 5.60 23.67 12.68
CA ARG A 59 6.76 22.99 13.27
C ARG A 59 6.76 21.50 12.99
N GLU A 60 7.93 20.91 13.12
CA GLU A 60 8.09 19.47 13.14
C GLU A 60 7.66 18.89 14.49
N GLU A 61 6.99 17.73 14.45
CA GLU A 61 6.71 16.93 15.64
C GLU A 61 6.88 15.43 15.34
N PRO A 62 7.13 14.59 16.36
CA PRO A 62 7.30 13.15 16.16
C PRO A 62 6.04 12.51 15.59
N TYR A 63 6.22 11.64 14.60
CA TYR A 63 5.18 10.71 14.18
C TYR A 63 4.90 9.72 15.30
N ARG A 64 3.62 9.53 15.63
CA ARG A 64 3.22 8.72 16.78
C ARG A 64 2.70 7.37 16.37
N SER A 65 1.85 7.34 15.35
CA SER A 65 1.15 6.13 14.93
C SER A 65 0.36 6.36 13.63
N PRO A 66 -0.17 5.28 13.02
CA PRO A 66 -1.13 5.39 11.93
C PRO A 66 -2.31 6.36 12.18
N GLN A 67 -2.65 6.65 13.43
CA GLN A 67 -3.73 7.60 13.75
C GLN A 67 -3.41 9.04 13.34
N ASP A 68 -2.14 9.40 13.12
CA ASP A 68 -1.76 10.72 12.61
C ASP A 68 -2.35 10.98 11.21
N ALA A 69 -2.76 9.94 10.48
CA ALA A 69 -3.51 10.09 9.23
C ALA A 69 -4.84 10.84 9.40
N ARG A 70 -5.49 10.77 10.57
CA ARG A 70 -6.69 11.59 10.86
C ARG A 70 -6.37 13.08 10.84
N ARG A 71 -5.18 13.43 11.32
CA ARG A 71 -4.71 14.81 11.44
C ARG A 71 -4.23 15.34 10.08
N VAL A 72 -3.73 14.45 9.21
CA VAL A 72 -3.53 14.78 7.79
C VAL A 72 -4.87 15.09 7.12
N ALA A 73 -5.86 14.22 7.29
CA ALA A 73 -7.18 14.40 6.68
C ALA A 73 -7.94 15.65 7.20
N SER A 74 -7.70 16.07 8.44
CA SER A 74 -8.26 17.32 8.98
C SER A 74 -7.46 18.57 8.62
N GLY A 75 -6.35 18.44 7.89
CA GLY A 75 -5.47 19.56 7.52
C GLY A 75 -4.58 20.07 8.66
N GLU A 76 -4.45 19.31 9.75
CA GLU A 76 -3.56 19.67 10.87
C GLU A 76 -2.10 19.30 10.58
N LEU A 77 -1.87 18.14 9.94
CA LEU A 77 -0.56 17.67 9.54
C LEU A 77 -0.40 17.71 8.02
N ALA A 78 0.83 17.95 7.55
CA ALA A 78 1.19 17.72 6.16
C ALA A 78 1.17 16.22 5.83
N ALA A 79 1.08 15.91 4.53
CA ALA A 79 1.25 14.55 4.03
C ALA A 79 2.58 13.93 4.52
N PHE A 80 2.60 12.62 4.71
CA PHE A 80 3.79 11.91 5.18
C PHE A 80 4.01 10.61 4.43
N HIS A 81 5.26 10.15 4.42
CA HIS A 81 5.69 8.90 3.81
C HIS A 81 6.34 7.98 4.86
N ARG A 82 5.95 6.71 4.92
CA ARG A 82 6.52 5.69 5.81
C ARG A 82 6.97 4.46 5.03
N LEU A 83 7.98 3.77 5.54
CA LEU A 83 8.48 2.52 4.95
C LEU A 83 7.95 1.31 5.72
N LEU A 84 7.04 0.56 5.10
CA LEU A 84 6.53 -0.72 5.61
C LEU A 84 7.51 -1.85 5.23
N ARG A 85 8.04 -2.54 6.23
CA ARG A 85 8.97 -3.66 6.04
C ARG A 85 8.46 -4.95 6.68
N ALA A 86 8.92 -6.08 6.16
CA ALA A 86 8.68 -7.44 6.68
C ALA A 86 7.19 -7.83 6.83
N ALA A 87 6.28 -7.09 6.19
CA ALA A 87 4.85 -7.38 6.22
C ALA A 87 4.56 -8.72 5.56
N GLN A 88 3.81 -9.58 6.25
CA GLN A 88 3.45 -10.90 5.75
C GLN A 88 2.00 -10.99 5.31
N VAL A 89 1.79 -11.59 4.14
CA VAL A 89 0.46 -11.90 3.61
C VAL A 89 0.43 -13.37 3.20
N ASP A 90 -0.40 -14.15 3.89
CA ASP A 90 -0.55 -15.60 3.67
C ASP A 90 0.79 -16.37 3.70
N GLY A 91 1.65 -16.00 4.65
CA GLY A 91 2.96 -16.64 4.87
C GLY A 91 4.08 -16.17 3.94
N CYS A 92 3.79 -15.30 2.97
CA CYS A 92 4.79 -14.66 2.11
C CYS A 92 5.18 -13.29 2.69
N VAL A 93 6.48 -13.03 2.81
CA VAL A 93 7.03 -11.72 3.19
C VAL A 93 7.03 -10.84 1.95
N LEU A 94 6.36 -9.69 2.02
CA LEU A 94 6.38 -8.72 0.94
C LEU A 94 7.74 -8.01 0.88
N PRO A 95 8.23 -7.69 -0.34
CA PRO A 95 9.20 -6.62 -0.52
C PRO A 95 8.75 -5.32 0.16
N ASP A 96 9.71 -4.47 0.50
CA ASP A 96 9.43 -3.22 1.19
C ASP A 96 8.48 -2.34 0.37
N LEU A 97 7.50 -1.73 1.05
CA LEU A 97 6.52 -0.81 0.45
C LEU A 97 6.66 0.57 1.06
N GLY A 98 6.77 1.59 0.22
CA GLY A 98 6.48 2.96 0.60
C GLY A 98 4.99 3.12 0.84
N VAL A 99 4.62 3.86 1.90
CA VAL A 99 3.24 4.13 2.30
C VAL A 99 3.09 5.63 2.49
N PHE A 100 2.62 6.31 1.44
CA PHE A 100 2.38 7.74 1.43
C PHE A 100 0.91 8.04 1.76
N VAL A 101 0.69 9.03 2.63
CA VAL A 101 -0.64 9.44 3.10
C VAL A 101 -0.85 10.91 2.81
N SER A 102 -1.90 11.23 2.07
CA SER A 102 -2.30 12.60 1.75
C SER A 102 -3.83 12.72 1.67
N GLY A 103 -4.43 13.50 2.57
CA GLY A 103 -5.88 13.67 2.64
C GLY A 103 -6.64 12.34 2.78
N GLU A 104 -7.37 11.97 1.73
CA GLU A 104 -8.16 10.72 1.64
C GLU A 104 -7.47 9.64 0.77
N GLU A 105 -6.23 9.88 0.35
CA GLU A 105 -5.44 9.01 -0.50
C GLU A 105 -4.32 8.34 0.30
N LEU A 106 -4.13 7.06 0.03
CA LEU A 106 -2.98 6.28 0.43
C LEU A 106 -2.32 5.75 -0.84
N ILE A 107 -1.04 6.02 -1.01
CA ILE A 107 -0.26 5.51 -2.15
C ILE A 107 0.71 4.47 -1.61
N LEU A 108 0.73 3.31 -2.26
CA LEU A 108 1.78 2.32 -2.08
C LEU A 108 2.75 2.43 -3.24
N ASP A 109 3.99 2.81 -2.95
CA ASP A 109 5.07 2.73 -3.92
C ASP A 109 6.00 1.55 -3.59
N TYR A 110 6.67 1.03 -4.60
CA TYR A 110 7.59 -0.08 -4.42
C TYR A 110 8.80 0.05 -5.34
N ARG A 111 9.91 -0.53 -4.92
CA ARG A 111 11.08 -0.72 -5.77
C ARG A 111 10.90 -1.99 -6.59
N MET A 112 11.05 -1.88 -7.91
CA MET A 112 11.12 -3.03 -8.81
C MET A 112 12.41 -3.83 -8.58
N GLY A 113 12.47 -5.05 -9.08
CA GLY A 113 13.66 -5.89 -9.04
C GLY A 113 13.42 -7.34 -8.66
N PRO A 114 14.50 -8.11 -8.46
CA PRO A 114 14.46 -9.57 -8.33
C PRO A 114 13.77 -10.09 -7.07
N GLN A 115 13.50 -9.21 -6.10
CA GLN A 115 12.70 -9.52 -4.91
C GLN A 115 11.23 -9.80 -5.23
N TRP A 116 10.74 -9.40 -6.41
CA TRP A 116 9.37 -9.68 -6.85
C TRP A 116 9.28 -10.99 -7.63
N GLY A 117 9.08 -12.09 -6.89
CA GLY A 117 8.68 -13.37 -7.44
C GLY A 117 7.17 -13.50 -7.59
N GLU A 118 6.73 -14.62 -8.17
CA GLU A 118 5.30 -14.93 -8.35
C GLU A 118 4.54 -14.93 -7.01
N SER A 119 5.17 -15.47 -5.96
CA SER A 119 4.57 -15.52 -4.61
C SER A 119 4.37 -14.12 -4.03
N GLU A 120 5.36 -13.23 -4.19
CA GLU A 120 5.34 -11.86 -3.68
C GLU A 120 4.31 -11.01 -4.42
N ILE A 121 4.21 -11.17 -5.75
CA ILE A 121 3.18 -10.51 -6.57
C ILE A 121 1.78 -10.99 -6.16
N VAL A 122 1.60 -12.29 -5.93
CA VAL A 122 0.32 -12.84 -5.45
C VAL A 122 -0.04 -12.34 -4.05
N ALA A 123 0.95 -12.25 -3.15
CA ALA A 123 0.78 -11.66 -1.83
C ALA A 123 0.39 -10.16 -1.94
N LEU A 124 1.06 -9.43 -2.83
CA LEU A 124 0.66 -8.18 -3.50
C LEU A 124 -0.84 -8.04 -3.67
N LEU A 125 -1.34 -8.80 -4.64
CA LEU A 125 -2.73 -8.77 -5.08
C LEU A 125 -3.71 -9.13 -3.94
N ARG A 126 -3.33 -10.09 -3.08
CA ARG A 126 -4.15 -10.46 -1.93
C ARG A 126 -4.23 -9.35 -0.90
N LEU A 127 -3.15 -8.60 -0.69
CA LEU A 127 -3.16 -7.41 0.16
C LEU A 127 -4.14 -6.37 -0.39
N LEU A 128 -4.03 -6.04 -1.68
CA LEU A 128 -4.87 -5.06 -2.35
C LEU A 128 -6.35 -5.47 -2.33
N ALA A 129 -6.66 -6.75 -2.57
CA ALA A 129 -8.03 -7.28 -2.45
C ALA A 129 -8.59 -7.14 -1.03
N ARG A 130 -7.76 -7.29 0.02
CA ARG A 130 -8.16 -7.08 1.42
C ARG A 130 -8.38 -5.61 1.75
N LEU A 131 -7.63 -4.71 1.13
CA LEU A 131 -7.81 -3.26 1.25
C LEU A 131 -9.08 -2.80 0.52
N ARG A 132 -9.39 -3.37 -0.66
CA ARG A 132 -10.67 -3.16 -1.36
C ARG A 132 -11.86 -3.54 -0.49
N LYS A 133 -11.79 -4.70 0.19
CA LYS A 133 -12.83 -5.14 1.15
C LYS A 133 -12.97 -4.21 2.37
N ARG A 134 -11.98 -3.36 2.62
CA ARG A 134 -11.99 -2.32 3.66
C ARG A 134 -12.38 -0.94 3.12
N GLY A 135 -12.83 -0.87 1.87
CA GLY A 135 -13.36 0.36 1.26
C GLY A 135 -12.36 1.16 0.43
N ALA A 136 -11.19 0.59 0.10
CA ALA A 136 -10.29 1.20 -0.86
C ALA A 136 -10.81 1.04 -2.30
N GLN A 137 -10.83 2.12 -3.06
CA GLN A 137 -10.81 2.07 -4.52
C GLN A 137 -9.34 2.02 -4.95
N VAL A 138 -8.93 0.96 -5.65
CA VAL A 138 -7.53 0.71 -6.00
C VAL A 138 -7.31 0.93 -7.49
N ALA A 139 -6.30 1.72 -7.84
CA ALA A 139 -5.86 1.97 -9.21
C ALA A 139 -4.34 1.78 -9.33
N VAL A 140 -3.88 1.46 -10.55
CA VAL A 140 -2.46 1.25 -10.88
C VAL A 140 -2.08 2.08 -12.10
N PRO A 141 -2.23 3.42 -12.04
CA PRO A 141 -2.14 4.28 -13.22
C PRO A 141 -0.75 4.22 -13.88
N TRP A 142 0.30 3.96 -13.09
CA TRP A 142 1.66 3.79 -13.59
C TRP A 142 1.78 2.63 -14.60
N TRP A 143 0.97 1.59 -14.44
CA TRP A 143 1.02 0.40 -15.31
C TRP A 143 0.33 0.64 -16.66
N GLY A 144 -0.29 1.81 -16.86
CA GLY A 144 -1.05 2.16 -18.05
C GLY A 144 -2.32 1.31 -18.22
N GLU A 145 -3.09 1.58 -19.28
CA GLU A 145 -4.39 0.94 -19.48
C GLU A 145 -4.31 -0.60 -19.58
N SER A 146 -3.25 -1.14 -20.19
CA SER A 146 -3.05 -2.58 -20.28
C SER A 146 -2.78 -3.21 -18.93
N GLY A 147 -1.94 -2.57 -18.11
CA GLY A 147 -1.66 -3.03 -16.76
C GLY A 147 -2.85 -2.89 -15.84
N GLU A 148 -3.66 -1.82 -15.96
CA GLU A 148 -4.91 -1.69 -15.21
C GLU A 148 -5.91 -2.82 -15.51
N ARG A 149 -6.05 -3.21 -16.79
CA ARG A 149 -6.87 -4.37 -17.17
C ARG A 149 -6.32 -5.67 -16.59
N ALA A 150 -5.02 -5.91 -16.74
CA ALA A 150 -4.38 -7.11 -16.20
C ALA A 150 -4.50 -7.19 -14.67
N PHE A 151 -4.39 -6.05 -13.98
CA PHE A 151 -4.63 -5.94 -12.55
C PHE A 151 -6.07 -6.29 -12.17
N ALA A 152 -7.05 -5.72 -12.89
CA ALA A 152 -8.47 -5.99 -12.64
C ALA A 152 -8.79 -7.49 -12.79
N ASP A 153 -8.27 -8.12 -13.84
CA ASP A 153 -8.43 -9.57 -14.09
C ASP A 153 -7.77 -10.40 -12.97
N ALA A 154 -6.57 -10.03 -12.55
CA ALA A 154 -5.85 -10.73 -11.49
C ALA A 154 -6.59 -10.63 -10.14
N ILE A 155 -7.11 -9.46 -9.77
CA ILE A 155 -7.90 -9.29 -8.55
C ILE A 155 -9.22 -10.08 -8.63
N ALA A 156 -9.91 -10.06 -9.76
CA ALA A 156 -11.12 -10.85 -9.96
C ALA A 156 -10.85 -12.36 -9.78
N GLY A 157 -9.71 -12.85 -10.28
CA GLY A 157 -9.24 -14.21 -10.05
C GLY A 157 -9.01 -14.55 -8.57
N ILE A 158 -8.40 -13.64 -7.80
CA ILE A 158 -8.20 -13.81 -6.34
C ILE A 158 -9.53 -13.90 -5.60
N ASP A 159 -10.50 -13.07 -5.95
CA ASP A 159 -11.82 -13.07 -5.31
C ASP A 159 -12.63 -14.33 -5.68
N ALA A 160 -12.56 -14.79 -6.93
CA ALA A 160 -13.20 -16.03 -7.37
C ALA A 160 -12.60 -17.28 -6.72
N GLY A 161 -11.26 -17.34 -6.58
CA GLY A 161 -10.55 -18.47 -5.96
C GLY A 161 -10.86 -18.65 -4.47
N ARG A 162 -11.30 -17.60 -3.77
CA ARG A 162 -11.80 -17.70 -2.38
C ARG A 162 -13.22 -18.27 -2.27
N SER A 163 -14.05 -18.16 -3.31
CA SER A 163 -15.41 -18.72 -3.29
C SER A 163 -15.43 -20.24 -3.45
N ALA A 164 -14.36 -20.85 -3.99
CA ALA A 164 -14.26 -22.29 -4.19
C ALA A 164 -13.67 -23.05 -2.98
N ALA A 165 -13.25 -22.35 -1.92
CA ALA A 165 -12.57 -22.93 -0.76
C ALA A 165 -13.42 -22.92 0.53
N ASN A 166 -14.74 -22.70 0.42
CA ASN A 166 -15.70 -22.76 1.53
C ASN A 166 -16.60 -24.00 1.42
#